data_AF-A0A0K1EIS5-F1
#
_entry.id   AF-A0A0K1EIS5-F1
#
_cell.length_a   1.000
_cell.length_b   1.000
_cell.length_c   1.000
_cell.angle_alpha   90.00
_cell.angle_beta   90.00
_cell.angle_gamma   90.00
#
_symmetry.space_group_name_H-M   'P 1'
#
loop_
_entity.id
_entity.type
_entity.pdbx_description
1 polymer ?
#
loop_
_entity_poly.entity_id
_entity_poly.type
_entity_poly.pdbx_seq_one_letter_code
_entity_poly.pdbx_strand_id
1 'polypeptide(L)'
;MRFWPFLFLPALTACAQDSTGALGQTQASPQCAPTDLVCAVGGIDAPVATGASLPIDVSVTSKGSASPPLTFASADPTVFTVSGVHVDGIAPGVASLLVLTGGTVLDFFHVWVQTPDAIRLHRHTYEGVEVGDLPGRVQLLVGDELGISAQPYAGPQRLLGEAVSTWRADPEVVQVLEDGMRNRRRLVARGAGITTVEVEALGLTTTLELEVLP
;
A
#
# COMPACT_ATOMS: atom_id res chain seq x y z
N MET A 1 -4.68 -50.51 -29.92
CA MET A 1 -3.55 -49.76 -29.35
C MET A 1 -3.83 -48.28 -29.56
N ARG A 2 -4.23 -47.56 -28.51
CA ARG A 2 -4.53 -46.11 -28.53
C ARG A 2 -3.53 -45.44 -27.60
N PHE A 3 -2.55 -44.74 -28.16
CA PHE A 3 -1.54 -43.98 -27.43
C PHE A 3 -2.13 -42.61 -27.06
N TRP A 4 -2.19 -42.33 -25.77
CA TRP A 4 -2.59 -41.05 -25.21
C TRP A 4 -1.32 -40.37 -24.67
N PRO A 5 -0.87 -39.23 -25.22
CA PRO A 5 0.25 -38.53 -24.62
C PRO A 5 -0.27 -37.69 -23.45
N PHE A 6 0.22 -38.01 -22.25
CA PHE A 6 0.13 -37.15 -21.07
C PHE A 6 0.92 -35.86 -21.36
N LEU A 7 0.20 -34.74 -21.49
CA LEU A 7 0.77 -33.41 -21.46
C LEU A 7 1.11 -33.06 -20.00
N PHE A 8 2.38 -33.19 -19.65
CA PHE A 8 2.95 -32.61 -18.43
C PHE A 8 3.05 -31.09 -18.61
N LEU A 9 2.18 -30.33 -17.93
CA LEU A 9 2.37 -28.89 -17.73
C LEU A 9 3.36 -28.68 -16.58
N PRO A 10 4.50 -27.99 -16.79
CA PRO A 10 5.33 -27.56 -15.68
C PRO A 10 4.62 -26.42 -14.94
N ALA A 11 4.36 -26.63 -13.65
CA ALA A 11 3.93 -25.57 -12.75
C ALA A 11 5.08 -24.55 -12.60
N LEU A 12 4.94 -23.40 -13.24
CA LEU A 12 5.79 -22.24 -13.00
C LEU A 12 5.42 -21.67 -11.63
N THR A 13 6.19 -22.02 -10.61
CA THR A 13 6.20 -21.33 -9.33
C THR A 13 6.83 -19.96 -9.53
N ALA A 14 6.01 -18.92 -9.67
CA ALA A 14 6.46 -17.53 -9.61
C ALA A 14 6.78 -17.20 -8.15
N CYS A 15 8.05 -17.34 -7.76
CA CYS A 15 8.53 -16.76 -6.51
C CYS A 15 8.69 -15.25 -6.74
N ALA A 16 7.89 -14.45 -6.02
CA ALA A 16 8.16 -13.04 -5.84
C ALA A 16 9.58 -12.88 -5.27
N GLN A 17 10.39 -12.03 -5.90
CA GLN A 17 11.79 -11.83 -5.53
C GLN A 17 11.88 -10.56 -4.69
N ASP A 18 12.35 -10.70 -3.46
CA ASP A 18 12.64 -9.59 -2.55
C ASP A 18 13.43 -8.47 -3.25
N SER A 19 13.08 -7.21 -2.98
CA SER A 19 13.84 -6.05 -3.44
C SER A 19 15.17 -5.97 -2.70
N THR A 20 16.21 -6.59 -3.28
CA THR A 20 17.58 -6.49 -2.78
C THR A 20 18.19 -5.16 -3.19
N GLY A 21 18.88 -4.50 -2.25
CA GLY A 21 19.65 -3.31 -2.55
C GLY A 21 20.69 -3.58 -3.64
N ALA A 22 21.07 -2.54 -4.37
CA ALA A 22 21.91 -2.68 -5.56
C ALA A 22 23.32 -3.25 -5.27
N LEU A 23 23.81 -3.12 -4.03
CA LEU A 23 25.06 -3.74 -3.57
C LEU A 23 24.83 -5.13 -2.93
N GLY A 24 23.59 -5.59 -2.86
CA GLY A 24 23.18 -6.91 -2.37
C GLY A 24 23.39 -7.10 -0.86
N GLN A 25 23.49 -6.01 -0.10
CA GLN A 25 23.76 -6.05 1.34
C GLN A 25 22.48 -5.88 2.18
N THR A 26 21.42 -5.39 1.56
CA THR A 26 20.17 -5.02 2.23
C THR A 26 18.95 -5.51 1.48
N GLN A 27 17.85 -5.68 2.20
CA GLN A 27 16.53 -5.92 1.63
C GLN A 27 15.59 -4.86 2.18
N ALA A 28 14.81 -4.24 1.29
CA ALA A 28 13.78 -3.27 1.67
C ALA A 28 12.40 -3.82 1.34
N SER A 29 11.49 -3.63 2.26
CA SER A 29 10.07 -3.94 2.10
C SER A 29 9.23 -2.77 2.64
N PRO A 30 8.02 -2.55 2.13
CA PRO A 30 7.06 -1.68 2.78
C PRO A 30 6.84 -2.15 4.22
N GLN A 31 6.58 -1.23 5.16
CA GLN A 31 6.23 -1.64 6.51
C GLN A 31 4.79 -2.16 6.51
N CYS A 32 4.66 -3.49 6.51
CA CYS A 32 3.38 -4.16 6.39
C CYS A 32 2.79 -4.49 7.76
N ALA A 33 1.46 -4.55 7.84
CA ALA A 33 0.81 -5.17 8.99
C ALA A 33 1.26 -6.64 9.10
N PRO A 34 1.41 -7.22 10.30
CA PRO A 34 1.88 -8.61 10.48
C PRO A 34 1.04 -9.67 9.75
N THR A 35 -0.18 -9.32 9.35
CA THR A 35 -1.15 -10.19 8.67
C THR A 35 -1.19 -9.97 7.15
N ASP A 36 -0.49 -8.98 6.60
CA ASP A 36 -0.45 -8.69 5.18
C ASP A 36 0.71 -9.41 4.48
N LEU A 37 0.48 -10.69 4.19
CA LEU A 37 1.42 -11.57 3.47
C LEU A 37 1.75 -11.09 2.05
N VAL A 38 0.87 -10.30 1.42
CA VAL A 38 1.11 -9.80 0.06
C VAL A 38 2.10 -8.64 0.10
N CYS A 39 1.94 -7.75 1.08
CA CYS A 39 2.86 -6.67 1.34
C CYS A 39 4.23 -7.19 1.83
N ALA A 40 4.25 -8.18 2.74
CA ALA A 40 5.48 -8.70 3.35
C ALA A 40 6.46 -9.37 2.36
N VAL A 41 5.99 -9.78 1.19
CA VAL A 41 6.77 -10.50 0.18
C VAL A 41 7.14 -9.58 -1.02
N GLY A 42 6.59 -8.36 -1.07
CA GLY A 42 6.49 -7.58 -2.31
C GLY A 42 7.54 -6.51 -2.56
N GLY A 43 8.56 -6.32 -1.71
CA GLY A 43 9.59 -5.30 -1.92
C GLY A 43 9.05 -3.87 -2.19
N ILE A 44 9.92 -2.94 -2.59
CA ILE A 44 9.49 -1.64 -3.14
C ILE A 44 9.28 -1.80 -4.65
N ASP A 45 8.37 -2.69 -5.05
CA ASP A 45 8.25 -3.15 -6.45
C ASP A 45 7.22 -2.36 -7.27
N ALA A 46 6.64 -1.32 -6.67
CA ALA A 46 5.76 -0.38 -7.35
C ALA A 46 6.15 1.08 -7.06
N PRO A 47 5.86 2.03 -7.97
CA PRO A 47 6.16 3.43 -7.73
C PRO A 47 5.38 4.01 -6.54
N VAL A 48 6.00 4.92 -5.79
CA VAL A 48 5.35 5.70 -4.72
C VAL A 48 4.48 6.79 -5.36
N ALA A 49 3.27 6.98 -4.85
CA ALA A 49 2.40 8.04 -5.33
C ALA A 49 2.92 9.43 -4.91
N THR A 50 2.91 10.39 -5.84
CA THR A 50 3.18 11.80 -5.52
C THR A 50 2.23 12.29 -4.42
N GLY A 51 2.78 12.88 -3.35
CA GLY A 51 2.02 13.36 -2.19
C GLY A 51 1.66 12.28 -1.16
N ALA A 52 2.05 11.02 -1.38
CA ALA A 52 1.89 9.93 -0.41
C ALA A 52 3.18 9.68 0.38
N SER A 53 3.02 9.09 1.57
CA SER A 53 4.09 8.69 2.47
C SER A 53 4.16 7.17 2.54
N LEU A 54 5.28 6.56 2.18
CA LEU A 54 5.53 5.13 2.28
C LEU A 54 6.40 4.82 3.51
N PRO A 55 5.88 4.14 4.56
CA PRO A 55 6.73 3.60 5.59
C PRO A 55 7.54 2.41 5.03
N ILE A 56 8.84 2.39 5.27
CA ILE A 56 9.76 1.34 4.82
C ILE A 56 10.37 0.61 6.02
N ASP A 57 10.59 -0.69 5.86
CA ASP A 57 11.44 -1.48 6.74
C ASP A 57 12.64 -2.00 5.96
N VAL A 58 13.83 -1.83 6.53
CA VAL A 58 15.09 -2.23 5.88
C VAL A 58 15.85 -3.13 6.83
N SER A 59 16.01 -4.37 6.41
CA SER A 59 16.81 -5.35 7.13
C SER A 59 18.22 -5.45 6.52
N VAL A 60 19.22 -5.48 7.40
CA VAL A 60 20.62 -5.66 7.02
C VAL A 60 21.07 -6.98 7.59
N THR A 61 21.48 -7.90 6.73
CA THR A 61 22.04 -9.18 7.16
C THR A 61 23.55 -9.05 7.29
N SER A 62 24.06 -8.91 8.51
CA SER A 62 25.51 -8.94 8.78
C SER A 62 25.90 -10.24 9.45
N LYS A 63 26.85 -10.98 8.87
CA LYS A 63 27.41 -12.17 9.51
C LYS A 63 28.30 -11.76 10.68
N GLY A 64 27.89 -12.10 11.90
CA GLY A 64 28.73 -12.00 13.10
C GLY A 64 28.62 -10.69 13.90
N SER A 65 27.63 -9.83 13.64
CA SER A 65 27.36 -8.64 14.43
C SER A 65 25.88 -8.28 14.43
N ALA A 66 25.42 -7.59 15.48
CA ALA A 66 24.16 -6.85 15.44
C ALA A 66 24.26 -5.73 14.38
N SER A 67 23.14 -5.42 13.73
CA SER A 67 23.08 -4.37 12.71
C SER A 67 23.29 -2.99 13.37
N PRO A 68 24.19 -2.16 12.84
CA PRO A 68 24.38 -0.81 13.37
C PRO A 68 23.13 0.05 13.11
N PRO A 69 22.96 1.17 13.84
CA PRO A 69 21.89 2.12 13.56
C PRO A 69 21.93 2.59 12.10
N LEU A 70 20.80 2.48 11.42
CA LEU A 70 20.65 2.88 10.03
C LEU A 70 20.07 4.29 9.95
N THR A 71 20.51 5.01 8.93
CA THR A 71 19.96 6.30 8.52
C THR A 71 19.68 6.25 7.04
N PHE A 72 18.67 7.00 6.61
CA PHE A 72 18.21 6.99 5.23
C PHE A 72 18.29 8.41 4.65
N ALA A 73 18.67 8.51 3.38
CA ALA A 73 18.71 9.79 2.68
C ALA A 73 18.26 9.63 1.22
N SER A 74 17.62 10.66 0.69
CA SER A 74 17.35 10.76 -0.74
C SER A 74 18.57 11.33 -1.46
N ALA A 75 18.94 10.72 -2.59
CA ALA A 75 19.93 11.27 -3.50
C ALA A 75 19.40 12.49 -4.29
N ASP A 76 18.08 12.63 -4.42
CA ASP A 76 17.43 13.78 -5.05
C ASP A 76 16.15 14.16 -4.29
N PRO A 77 16.21 15.18 -3.40
CA PRO A 77 15.06 15.61 -2.60
C PRO A 77 13.94 16.25 -3.43
N THR A 78 14.16 16.53 -4.72
CA THR A 78 13.11 17.05 -5.60
C THR A 78 12.16 15.94 -6.09
N VAL A 79 12.59 14.67 -6.06
CA VAL A 79 11.78 13.51 -6.41
C VAL A 79 11.07 12.94 -5.18
N PHE A 80 11.82 12.68 -4.11
CA PHE A 80 11.26 12.25 -2.81
C PHE A 80 12.14 12.71 -1.64
N THR A 81 11.54 12.83 -0.46
CA THR A 81 12.26 13.11 0.80
C THR A 81 12.14 11.94 1.77
N VAL A 82 12.99 11.91 2.79
CA VAL A 82 12.99 10.84 3.79
C VAL A 82 12.92 11.41 5.20
N SER A 83 11.95 10.94 5.98
CA SER A 83 11.67 11.38 7.35
C SER A 83 11.67 10.17 8.29
N GLY A 84 12.84 9.85 8.85
CA GLY A 84 13.02 8.62 9.62
C GLY A 84 12.89 7.40 8.72
N VAL A 85 11.83 6.61 8.91
CA VAL A 85 11.49 5.42 8.10
C VAL A 85 10.43 5.69 7.04
N HIS A 86 10.08 6.95 6.78
CA HIS A 86 9.07 7.31 5.78
C HIS A 86 9.72 7.90 4.53
N VAL A 87 9.29 7.43 3.37
CA VAL A 87 9.63 7.97 2.05
C VAL A 87 8.45 8.76 1.52
N ASP A 88 8.61 10.08 1.41
CA ASP A 88 7.56 11.00 0.99
C ASP A 88 7.75 11.37 -0.48
N GLY A 89 6.80 10.99 -1.35
CA GLY A 89 6.85 11.30 -2.79
C GLY A 89 6.57 12.77 -3.06
N ILE A 90 7.49 13.48 -3.74
CA ILE A 90 7.39 14.93 -4.00
C ILE A 90 7.02 15.22 -5.45
N ALA A 91 7.71 14.61 -6.41
CA ALA A 91 7.45 14.81 -7.83
C ALA A 91 7.77 13.54 -8.64
N PRO A 92 7.13 13.35 -9.81
CA PRO A 92 7.41 12.19 -10.66
C PRO A 92 8.87 12.12 -11.09
N GLY A 93 9.47 10.94 -10.95
CA GLY A 93 10.88 10.74 -11.27
C GLY A 93 11.45 9.47 -10.65
N VAL A 94 12.76 9.32 -10.77
CA VAL A 94 13.51 8.21 -10.15
C VAL A 94 14.68 8.79 -9.39
N ALA A 95 14.84 8.38 -8.14
CA ALA A 95 15.98 8.76 -7.33
C ALA A 95 16.42 7.58 -6.45
N SER A 96 17.64 7.64 -5.93
CA SER A 96 18.18 6.59 -5.07
C SER A 96 17.90 6.88 -3.60
N LEU A 97 17.32 5.92 -2.89
CA LEU A 97 17.28 5.87 -1.44
C LEU A 97 18.59 5.28 -0.94
N LEU A 98 19.37 6.08 -0.24
CA LEU A 98 20.66 5.66 0.33
C LEU A 98 20.43 5.09 1.72
N VAL A 99 20.99 3.92 1.99
CA VAL A 99 21.07 3.32 3.32
C VAL A 99 22.45 3.62 3.88
N LEU A 100 22.53 4.35 5.00
CA LEU A 100 23.78 4.77 5.60
C LEU A 100 23.95 4.27 7.03
N THR A 101 25.20 4.00 7.41
CA THR A 101 25.64 3.77 8.79
C THR A 101 26.84 4.66 9.09
N GLY A 102 26.77 5.48 10.13
CA GLY A 102 27.86 6.40 10.51
C GLY A 102 28.29 7.33 9.36
N GLY A 103 27.37 7.74 8.50
CA GLY A 103 27.64 8.58 7.31
C GLY A 103 28.24 7.86 6.10
N THR A 104 28.46 6.54 6.18
CA THR A 104 28.92 5.73 5.04
C THR A 104 27.73 5.06 4.37
N VAL A 105 27.64 5.13 3.05
CA VAL A 105 26.61 4.42 2.27
C VAL A 105 26.92 2.92 2.30
N LEU A 106 25.99 2.15 2.86
CA LEU A 106 26.04 0.69 2.92
C LEU A 106 25.43 0.07 1.67
N ASP A 107 24.31 0.61 1.20
CA ASP A 107 23.55 0.14 0.04
C ASP A 107 22.62 1.24 -0.49
N PHE A 108 21.94 0.98 -1.60
CA PHE A 108 20.90 1.88 -2.12
C PHE A 108 19.79 1.13 -2.87
N PHE A 109 18.62 1.77 -2.92
CA PHE A 109 17.46 1.32 -3.67
C PHE A 109 17.04 2.38 -4.67
N HIS A 110 16.58 1.99 -5.85
CA HIS A 110 15.91 2.91 -6.76
C HIS A 110 14.45 3.06 -6.33
N VAL A 111 14.02 4.30 -6.12
CA VAL A 111 12.63 4.64 -5.81
C VAL A 111 12.06 5.39 -6.99
N TRP A 112 10.96 4.88 -7.53
CA TRP A 112 10.17 5.54 -8.55
C TRP A 112 9.03 6.29 -7.88
N VAL A 113 8.82 7.55 -8.27
CA VAL A 113 7.66 8.35 -7.86
C VAL A 113 6.81 8.62 -9.10
N GLN A 114 5.50 8.47 -8.97
CA GLN A 114 4.56 8.64 -10.07
C GLN A 114 3.29 9.37 -9.61
N THR A 115 2.77 10.25 -10.47
CA THR A 115 1.48 10.92 -10.21
C THR A 115 0.33 9.95 -10.41
N PRO A 116 -0.57 9.79 -9.43
CA PRO A 116 -1.77 8.98 -9.61
C PRO A 116 -2.77 9.65 -10.56
N ASP A 117 -3.53 8.85 -11.29
CA ASP A 117 -4.67 9.27 -12.12
C ASP A 117 -6.02 8.81 -11.57
N ALA A 118 -6.03 7.93 -10.56
CA ALA A 118 -7.23 7.43 -9.92
C ALA A 118 -7.03 7.06 -8.44
N ILE A 119 -8.13 7.07 -7.68
CA ILE A 119 -8.24 6.45 -6.36
C ILE A 119 -9.24 5.31 -6.47
N ARG A 120 -8.86 4.13 -5.98
CA ARG A 120 -9.75 2.97 -5.86
C ARG A 120 -9.94 2.61 -4.40
N LEU A 121 -11.13 2.10 -4.08
CA LEU A 121 -11.44 1.63 -2.74
C LEU A 121 -11.14 0.15 -2.64
N HIS A 122 -10.45 -0.25 -1.58
CA HIS A 122 -10.11 -1.64 -1.31
C HIS A 122 -10.76 -2.08 -0.02
N ARG A 123 -11.24 -3.33 0.01
CA ARG A 123 -11.84 -3.94 1.19
C ARG A 123 -10.76 -4.52 2.09
N HIS A 124 -10.97 -4.39 3.39
CA HIS A 124 -10.19 -5.04 4.44
C HIS A 124 -11.06 -6.01 5.25
N THR A 125 -10.46 -7.10 5.70
CA THR A 125 -11.05 -7.94 6.73
C THR A 125 -10.99 -7.25 8.09
N TYR A 126 -11.69 -7.81 9.09
CA TYR A 126 -11.61 -7.33 10.47
C TYR A 126 -10.17 -7.39 11.03
N GLU A 127 -9.37 -8.37 10.59
CA GLU A 127 -7.95 -8.51 10.94
C GLU A 127 -7.03 -7.56 10.15
N GLY A 128 -7.62 -6.72 9.29
CA GLY A 128 -6.94 -5.73 8.50
C GLY A 128 -6.20 -6.26 7.28
N VAL A 129 -6.51 -7.48 6.85
CA VAL A 129 -5.98 -8.05 5.61
C VAL A 129 -6.73 -7.45 4.42
N GLU A 130 -5.99 -6.96 3.44
CA GLU A 130 -6.60 -6.48 2.21
C GLU A 130 -7.15 -7.63 1.37
N VAL A 131 -8.41 -7.53 0.97
CA VAL A 131 -9.11 -8.54 0.15
C VAL A 131 -9.06 -8.17 -1.34
N GLY A 132 -8.93 -6.88 -1.65
CA GLY A 132 -8.81 -6.34 -3.01
C GLY A 132 -9.81 -5.22 -3.31
N ASP A 133 -9.90 -4.86 -4.59
CA ASP A 133 -10.77 -3.80 -5.11
C ASP A 133 -12.24 -4.02 -4.69
N LEU A 134 -12.86 -2.94 -4.23
CA LEU A 134 -14.24 -2.91 -3.77
C LEU A 134 -15.13 -2.48 -4.95
N PRO A 135 -16.24 -3.19 -5.22
CA PRO A 135 -17.16 -2.81 -6.29
C PRO A 135 -17.81 -1.45 -5.99
N GLY A 136 -18.29 -0.75 -7.03
CA GLY A 136 -18.92 0.57 -6.85
C GLY A 136 -20.16 0.59 -5.94
N ARG A 137 -20.73 -0.58 -5.59
CA ARG A 137 -21.86 -0.72 -4.68
C ARG A 137 -21.65 -1.86 -3.68
N VAL A 138 -22.00 -1.63 -2.41
CA VAL A 138 -21.99 -2.64 -1.34
C VAL A 138 -23.27 -2.58 -0.50
N GLN A 139 -23.68 -3.75 0.02
CA GLN A 139 -24.76 -3.89 0.99
C GLN A 139 -24.21 -4.28 2.36
N LEU A 140 -24.76 -3.71 3.43
CA LEU A 140 -24.47 -4.03 4.83
C LEU A 140 -25.78 -4.24 5.59
N LEU A 141 -25.76 -4.99 6.69
CA LEU A 141 -26.84 -5.00 7.68
C LEU A 141 -26.62 -3.89 8.70
N VAL A 142 -27.68 -3.42 9.37
CA VAL A 142 -27.51 -2.53 10.53
C VAL A 142 -26.63 -3.21 11.58
N GLY A 143 -25.57 -2.51 12.01
CA GLY A 143 -24.57 -3.02 12.95
C GLY A 143 -23.35 -3.66 12.30
N ASP A 144 -23.36 -3.91 10.98
CA ASP A 144 -22.18 -4.41 10.27
C ASP A 144 -21.07 -3.34 10.20
N GLU A 145 -19.84 -3.84 10.08
CA GLU A 145 -18.65 -3.03 9.87
C GLU A 145 -17.95 -3.40 8.56
N LEU A 146 -17.42 -2.38 7.88
CA LEU A 146 -16.63 -2.54 6.67
C LEU A 146 -15.33 -1.74 6.78
N GLY A 147 -14.20 -2.44 6.83
CA GLY A 147 -12.88 -1.83 6.71
C GLY A 147 -12.56 -1.52 5.25
N ILE A 148 -12.17 -0.28 4.95
CA ILE A 148 -11.86 0.17 3.60
C ILE A 148 -10.63 1.08 3.58
N SER A 149 -9.90 1.07 2.46
CA SER A 149 -8.80 2.00 2.22
C SER A 149 -8.87 2.65 0.85
N ALA A 150 -8.44 3.90 0.75
CA ALA A 150 -8.23 4.61 -0.51
C ALA A 150 -6.82 4.33 -1.05
N GLN A 151 -6.73 3.71 -2.21
CA GLN A 151 -5.46 3.31 -2.83
C GLN A 151 -5.21 4.11 -4.12
N PRO A 152 -4.01 4.71 -4.27
CA PRO A 152 -3.64 5.44 -5.48
C PRO A 152 -3.30 4.50 -6.64
N TYR A 153 -3.71 4.87 -7.84
CA TYR A 153 -3.45 4.14 -9.08
C TYR A 153 -2.90 5.06 -10.17
N ALA A 154 -2.11 4.48 -11.08
CA ALA A 154 -1.81 5.04 -12.38
C ALA A 154 -2.18 4.01 -13.46
N GLY A 155 -3.28 4.26 -14.18
CA GLY A 155 -3.87 3.29 -15.09
C GLY A 155 -4.25 1.98 -14.36
N PRO A 156 -3.72 0.82 -14.78
CA PRO A 156 -3.99 -0.46 -14.11
C PRO A 156 -3.08 -0.72 -12.90
N GLN A 157 -2.02 0.07 -12.70
CA GLN A 157 -1.01 -0.17 -11.67
C GLN A 157 -1.38 0.54 -10.36
N ARG A 158 -1.40 -0.21 -9.26
CA ARG A 158 -1.45 0.36 -7.92
C ARG A 158 -0.12 1.00 -7.57
N LEU A 159 -0.17 2.20 -6.99
CA LEU A 159 0.99 2.90 -6.46
C LEU A 159 1.14 2.66 -4.96
N LEU A 160 2.37 2.79 -4.45
CA LEU A 160 2.69 2.66 -3.04
C LEU A 160 2.47 3.97 -2.27
N GLY A 161 2.38 3.83 -0.95
CA GLY A 161 2.29 4.94 -0.02
C GLY A 161 0.88 5.24 0.47
N GLU A 162 0.81 5.86 1.64
CA GLU A 162 -0.43 6.28 2.26
C GLU A 162 -0.67 7.78 2.04
N ALA A 163 -1.84 8.11 1.53
CA ALA A 163 -2.29 9.48 1.40
C ALA A 163 -3.23 9.87 2.55
N VAL A 164 -3.14 11.12 2.99
CA VAL A 164 -4.20 11.72 3.81
C VAL A 164 -5.47 11.78 2.96
N SER A 165 -6.58 11.35 3.56
CA SER A 165 -7.86 11.23 2.87
C SER A 165 -9.00 11.82 3.72
N THR A 166 -9.93 12.47 3.05
CA THR A 166 -11.18 12.97 3.64
C THR A 166 -12.35 12.13 3.17
N TRP A 167 -13.27 11.85 4.10
CA TRP A 167 -14.37 10.91 3.91
C TRP A 167 -15.67 11.57 4.33
N ARG A 168 -16.72 11.40 3.51
CA ARG A 168 -18.06 11.94 3.79
C ARG A 168 -19.11 10.89 3.47
N ALA A 169 -20.12 10.79 4.32
CA ALA A 169 -21.29 9.93 4.16
C ALA A 169 -22.44 10.50 4.99
N ASP A 170 -23.66 10.00 4.78
CA ASP A 170 -24.78 10.31 5.65
C ASP A 170 -24.58 9.62 7.03
N PRO A 171 -24.40 10.37 8.13
CA PRO A 171 -24.18 9.80 9.46
C PRO A 171 -25.41 9.08 10.04
N GLU A 172 -26.62 9.30 9.50
CA GLU A 172 -27.82 8.56 9.89
C GLU A 172 -27.80 7.13 9.34
N VAL A 173 -27.13 6.93 8.19
CA VAL A 173 -26.99 5.62 7.53
C VAL A 173 -25.69 4.93 7.94
N VAL A 174 -24.55 5.65 7.88
CA VAL A 174 -23.21 5.11 8.19
C VAL A 174 -22.33 6.11 8.93
N GLN A 175 -21.71 5.61 10.00
CA GLN A 175 -20.64 6.32 10.68
C GLN A 175 -19.29 5.97 10.06
N VAL A 176 -18.52 6.99 9.66
CA VAL A 176 -17.11 6.82 9.26
C VAL A 176 -16.21 6.99 10.48
N LEU A 177 -15.37 6.01 10.74
CA LEU A 177 -14.42 5.98 11.86
C LEU A 177 -12.97 5.88 11.35
N GLU A 178 -12.05 6.47 12.10
CA GLU A 178 -10.62 6.29 11.90
C GLU A 178 -10.18 4.88 12.33
N ASP A 179 -9.22 4.31 11.61
CA ASP A 179 -8.68 2.96 11.85
C ASP A 179 -7.16 2.99 12.11
N GLY A 180 -6.64 4.13 12.56
CA GLY A 180 -5.22 4.35 12.88
C GLY A 180 -4.28 4.59 11.69
N MET A 181 -4.66 4.18 10.47
CA MET A 181 -3.89 4.40 9.24
C MET A 181 -4.43 5.60 8.43
N ARG A 182 -3.55 6.31 7.71
CA ARG A 182 -3.93 7.60 7.07
C ARG A 182 -4.95 7.43 5.95
N ASN A 183 -4.84 6.35 5.20
CA ASN A 183 -5.67 6.02 4.05
C ASN A 183 -6.81 5.03 4.35
N ARG A 184 -6.98 4.60 5.61
CA ARG A 184 -7.95 3.56 6.00
C ARG A 184 -9.03 4.09 6.91
N ARG A 185 -10.26 3.62 6.70
CA ARG A 185 -11.42 3.92 7.54
C ARG A 185 -12.22 2.66 7.82
N ARG A 186 -13.00 2.74 8.87
CA ARG A 186 -14.02 1.75 9.20
C ARG A 186 -15.39 2.39 9.07
N LEU A 187 -16.21 1.81 8.20
CA LEU A 187 -17.62 2.19 8.06
C LEU A 187 -18.45 1.32 8.99
N VAL A 188 -19.32 1.94 9.78
CA VAL A 188 -20.24 1.23 10.69
C VAL A 188 -21.67 1.58 10.28
N ALA A 189 -22.45 0.56 9.91
CA ALA A 189 -23.85 0.70 9.52
C ALA A 189 -24.73 1.07 10.73
N ARG A 190 -25.42 2.21 10.65
CA ARG A 190 -26.19 2.81 11.77
C ARG A 190 -27.70 2.66 11.61
N GLY A 191 -28.19 2.79 10.38
CA GLY A 191 -29.62 2.77 10.08
C GLY A 191 -29.86 2.34 8.65
N ALA A 192 -31.01 1.70 8.41
CA ALA A 192 -31.37 1.27 7.07
C ALA A 192 -31.55 2.47 6.14
N GLY A 193 -31.04 2.37 4.91
CA GLY A 193 -31.04 3.47 3.96
C GLY A 193 -29.99 3.30 2.87
N ILE A 194 -29.94 4.26 1.95
CA ILE A 194 -28.93 4.32 0.89
C ILE A 194 -28.13 5.60 1.08
N THR A 195 -26.81 5.51 1.03
CA THR A 195 -25.91 6.66 1.09
C THR A 195 -24.76 6.50 0.10
N THR A 196 -24.12 7.59 -0.25
CA THR A 196 -22.88 7.59 -1.02
C THR A 196 -21.74 7.99 -0.10
N VAL A 197 -20.73 7.13 -0.01
CA VAL A 197 -19.47 7.46 0.67
C VAL A 197 -18.55 8.14 -0.33
N GLU A 198 -18.31 9.42 -0.15
CA GLU A 198 -17.37 10.21 -0.95
C GLU A 198 -15.99 10.21 -0.30
N VAL A 199 -14.96 10.01 -1.11
CA VAL A 199 -13.57 9.92 -0.67
C VAL A 199 -12.70 10.80 -1.53
N GLU A 200 -11.95 11.70 -0.90
CA GLU A 200 -10.99 12.56 -1.58
C GLU A 200 -9.59 12.32 -1.00
N ALA A 201 -8.62 12.09 -1.88
CA ALA A 201 -7.21 11.90 -1.54
C ALA A 201 -6.33 12.33 -2.72
N LEU A 202 -5.20 12.98 -2.46
CA LEU A 202 -4.25 13.42 -3.50
C LEU A 202 -4.91 14.30 -4.60
N GLY A 203 -5.97 15.04 -4.26
CA GLY A 203 -6.73 15.86 -5.21
C GLY A 203 -7.63 15.06 -6.17
N LEU A 204 -7.81 13.77 -5.92
CA LEU A 204 -8.66 12.86 -6.67
C LEU A 204 -9.85 12.44 -5.83
N THR A 205 -10.98 12.15 -6.47
CA THR A 205 -12.23 11.77 -5.80
C THR A 205 -12.71 10.40 -6.30
N THR A 206 -13.25 9.60 -5.39
CA THR A 206 -13.97 8.36 -5.70
C THR A 206 -15.18 8.21 -4.78
N THR A 207 -16.11 7.33 -5.15
CA THR A 207 -17.37 7.13 -4.43
C THR A 207 -17.72 5.66 -4.27
N LEU A 208 -18.39 5.33 -3.18
CA LEU A 208 -19.00 4.02 -2.94
C LEU A 208 -20.50 4.20 -2.68
N GLU A 209 -21.33 3.58 -3.50
CA GLU A 209 -22.75 3.43 -3.17
C GLU A 209 -22.91 2.38 -2.07
N LEU A 210 -23.60 2.74 -1.00
CA LEU A 210 -23.80 1.87 0.14
C LEU A 210 -25.29 1.78 0.48
N GLU A 211 -25.80 0.56 0.56
CA GLU A 211 -27.14 0.27 1.02
C GLU A 211 -27.08 -0.49 2.35
N VAL A 212 -27.72 0.06 3.38
CA VAL A 212 -27.87 -0.59 4.67
C VAL A 212 -29.27 -1.19 4.74
N LEU A 213 -29.33 -2.50 4.91
CA LEU A 213 -30.55 -3.27 5.07
C LEU A 213 -30.92 -3.38 6.56
N PRO A 214 -32.23 -3.44 6.88
CA PRO A 214 -32.71 -3.55 8.25
C PRO A 214 -32.31 -4.84 8.96
#